data_AF-A0A2V7BP73-F1
#
_entry.id   AF-A0A2V7BP73-F1
#
_cell.length_a   1.000
_cell.length_b   1.000
_cell.length_c   1.000
_cell.angle_alpha   90.00
_cell.angle_beta   90.00
_cell.angle_gamma   90.00
#
_symmetry.space_group_name_H-M   'P 1'
#
loop_
_entity.id
_entity.type
_entity.pdbx_description
1 polymer ?
#
loop_
_entity_poly.entity_id
_entity_poly.type
_entity_poly.pdbx_seq_one_letter_code
_entity_poly.pdbx_strand_id
1 'polypeptide(L)'
;MSARSRSSATVLITGVAGFLGSHLCDVFLKRDWHVVGIANLLTGAAGNLAHLACDPRFRFLRQVPLPVHGEWFASMTPAQNYRVAA
;
A
#
# COMPACT_ATOMS: atom_id res chain seq x y z
N MET A 1 5.29 8.22 -36.05
CA MET A 1 4.46 8.59 -34.89
C MET A 1 5.12 8.02 -33.64
N SER A 2 5.72 8.87 -32.79
CA SER A 2 6.29 8.43 -31.51
C SER A 2 5.13 8.25 -30.52
N ALA A 3 4.82 7.02 -30.14
CA ALA A 3 3.88 6.76 -29.05
C ALA A 3 4.49 7.41 -27.79
N ARG A 4 3.79 8.39 -27.19
CA ARG A 4 4.19 8.92 -25.88
C ARG A 4 4.36 7.73 -24.95
N SER A 5 5.56 7.56 -24.40
CA SER A 5 5.76 6.72 -23.23
C SER A 5 4.79 7.22 -22.16
N ARG A 6 3.69 6.48 -21.94
CA ARG A 6 2.81 6.79 -20.83
C ARG A 6 3.64 6.48 -19.59
N SER A 7 3.95 7.51 -18.81
CA SER A 7 4.52 7.31 -17.47
C SER A 7 3.68 6.26 -16.75
N SER A 8 4.33 5.25 -16.15
CA SER A 8 3.64 4.25 -15.34
C SER A 8 2.73 4.94 -14.33
N ALA A 9 1.46 4.51 -14.27
CA ALA A 9 0.47 5.10 -13.38
C ALA A 9 0.64 4.55 -11.96
N THR A 10 0.22 5.33 -10.96
CA THR A 10 0.16 4.89 -9.56
C THR A 10 -1.29 4.77 -9.11
N VAL A 11 -1.63 3.66 -8.44
CA VAL A 11 -2.96 3.40 -7.87
C VAL A 11 -2.88 3.24 -6.36
N LEU A 12 -3.85 3.82 -5.66
CA LEU A 12 -4.06 3.65 -4.23
C LEU A 12 -5.20 2.66 -3.98
N ILE A 13 -4.96 1.63 -3.19
CA ILE A 13 -5.96 0.61 -2.84
C ILE A 13 -6.15 0.59 -1.33
N THR A 14 -7.36 0.93 -0.85
CA THR A 14 -7.73 0.74 0.55
C THR A 14 -8.30 -0.68 0.76
N GLY A 15 -8.15 -1.22 1.97
CA GLY A 15 -8.53 -2.61 2.23
C GLY A 15 -7.65 -3.61 1.46
N VAL A 16 -6.41 -3.25 1.15
CA VAL A 16 -5.54 -4.00 0.23
C VAL A 16 -5.29 -5.45 0.68
N ALA A 17 -5.26 -5.71 1.99
CA ALA A 17 -5.08 -7.06 2.54
C ALA A 17 -6.34 -7.95 2.49
N GLY A 18 -7.47 -7.44 1.97
CA GLY A 18 -8.69 -8.21 1.76
C GLY A 18 -8.65 -9.04 0.46
N PHE A 19 -9.71 -9.81 0.21
CA PHE A 19 -9.84 -10.64 -0.99
C PHE A 19 -9.72 -9.82 -2.27
N LEU A 20 -10.59 -8.82 -2.48
CA LEU A 20 -10.55 -8.01 -3.70
C LEU A 20 -9.28 -7.16 -3.79
N GLY A 21 -8.83 -6.57 -2.67
CA GLY A 21 -7.67 -5.69 -2.65
C GLY A 21 -6.39 -6.37 -3.15
N SER A 22 -6.11 -7.57 -2.64
CA SER A 22 -4.92 -8.35 -3.00
C SER A 22 -4.93 -8.77 -4.48
N HIS A 23 -6.08 -9.18 -5.01
CA HIS A 23 -6.20 -9.57 -6.42
C HIS A 23 -6.11 -8.37 -7.37
N LEU A 24 -6.61 -7.19 -6.94
CA LEU A 24 -6.45 -5.95 -7.71
C LEU A 24 -4.98 -5.55 -7.81
N CYS A 25 -4.15 -5.81 -6.80
CA CYS A 25 -2.71 -5.60 -6.90
C CYS A 25 -2.11 -6.35 -8.10
N ASP A 26 -2.43 -7.63 -8.26
CA ASP A 26 -1.93 -8.43 -9.38
C ASP A 26 -2.37 -7.84 -10.73
N VAL A 27 -3.62 -7.36 -10.83
CA VAL A 27 -4.14 -6.73 -12.06
C VAL A 27 -3.35 -5.48 -12.43
N PHE A 28 -3.07 -4.61 -11.46
CA PHE A 28 -2.37 -3.35 -11.72
C PHE A 28 -0.86 -3.54 -11.92
N LEU A 29 -0.22 -4.44 -11.17
CA LEU A 29 1.20 -4.77 -11.36
C LEU A 29 1.44 -5.41 -12.75
N LYS A 30 0.51 -6.25 -13.24
CA LYS A 30 0.54 -6.79 -14.62
C LYS A 30 0.39 -5.71 -15.70
N ARG A 31 -0.20 -4.56 -15.37
CA ARG A 31 -0.30 -3.39 -16.27
C ARG A 31 0.90 -2.47 -16.19
N ASP A 32 1.94 -2.88 -15.46
CA ASP A 32 3.13 -2.08 -15.17
C ASP A 32 2.83 -0.80 -14.40
N TRP A 33 1.85 -0.85 -13.48
CA TRP A 33 1.52 0.25 -12.57
C TRP A 33 2.18 0.07 -11.22
N HIS A 34 2.37 1.17 -10.51
CA HIS A 34 2.75 1.17 -9.09
C HIS A 34 1.49 1.06 -8.22
N VAL A 35 1.57 0.26 -7.17
CA VAL A 35 0.45 0.03 -6.25
C VAL A 35 0.86 0.47 -4.85
N VAL A 36 0.10 1.41 -4.29
CA VAL A 36 0.15 1.78 -2.88
C VAL A 36 -1.05 1.16 -2.19
N GLY A 37 -0.81 0.21 -1.30
CA GLY A 37 -1.83 -0.49 -0.56
C GLY A 37 -1.98 0.03 0.87
N ILE A 38 -3.20 0.33 1.30
CA ILE A 38 -3.52 0.72 2.68
C ILE A 38 -4.43 -0.34 3.32
N ALA A 39 -4.04 -0.86 4.49
CA ALA A 39 -4.94 -1.64 5.34
C ALA A 39 -4.54 -1.57 6.82
N ASN A 40 -5.53 -1.72 7.70
CA ASN A 40 -5.33 -1.88 9.14
C ASN A 40 -5.27 -3.35 9.60
N LEU A 41 -5.50 -4.30 8.69
CA LEU A 41 -5.53 -5.76 8.94
C LEU A 41 -6.60 -6.21 9.96
N LEU A 42 -7.74 -5.51 10.07
CA LEU A 42 -8.83 -5.94 10.97
C LEU A 42 -9.51 -7.24 10.49
N THR A 43 -9.76 -7.36 9.18
CA THR A 43 -10.42 -8.54 8.57
C THR A 43 -9.60 -9.18 7.46
N GLY A 44 -8.59 -8.47 6.95
CA GLY A 44 -7.68 -8.97 5.93
C GLY A 44 -6.43 -9.60 6.54
N ALA A 45 -5.86 -10.60 5.86
CA ALA A 45 -4.65 -11.28 6.31
C ALA A 45 -3.43 -10.70 5.59
N ALA A 46 -2.34 -10.45 6.33
CA ALA A 46 -1.05 -10.07 5.73
C ALA A 46 -0.56 -11.12 4.72
N GLY A 47 -0.91 -12.39 4.92
CA GLY A 47 -0.61 -13.48 3.99
C GLY A 47 -1.15 -13.26 2.57
N ASN A 48 -2.23 -12.50 2.41
CA ASN A 48 -2.78 -12.17 1.08
C ASN A 48 -1.86 -11.24 0.25
N LEU A 49 -0.84 -10.66 0.88
CA LEU A 49 0.11 -9.74 0.24
C LEU A 49 1.54 -10.30 0.22
N ALA A 50 1.78 -11.47 0.80
CA ALA A 50 3.13 -12.00 1.00
C ALA A 50 3.88 -12.19 -0.32
N HIS A 51 3.17 -12.57 -1.39
CA HIS A 51 3.75 -12.72 -2.73
C HIS A 51 4.18 -11.40 -3.37
N LEU A 52 3.72 -10.26 -2.86
CA LEU A 52 4.02 -8.92 -3.37
C LEU A 52 5.21 -8.26 -2.66
N ALA A 53 5.73 -8.87 -1.58
CA ALA A 53 6.75 -8.26 -0.71
C ALA A 53 8.05 -7.91 -1.45
N CYS A 54 8.37 -8.61 -2.54
CA CYS A 54 9.57 -8.38 -3.34
C CYS A 54 9.31 -7.60 -4.65
N ASP A 55 8.07 -7.20 -4.95
CA ASP A 55 7.81 -6.37 -6.14
C ASP A 55 8.14 -4.90 -5.80
N PRO A 56 9.13 -4.27 -6.45
CA PRO A 56 9.53 -2.89 -6.15
C PRO A 56 8.46 -1.85 -6.48
N ARG A 57 7.42 -2.23 -7.23
CA ARG A 57 6.28 -1.36 -7.57
C ARG A 57 5.14 -1.47 -6.56
N PHE A 58 5.20 -2.40 -5.62
CA PHE A 58 4.23 -2.53 -4.53
C PHE A 58 4.75 -1.90 -3.24
N ARG A 59 3.93 -1.05 -2.63
CA ARG A 59 4.20 -0.45 -1.33
C ARG A 59 3.02 -0.63 -0.41
N PHE A 60 3.24 -1.24 0.75
CA PHE A 60 2.23 -1.35 1.80
C PHE A 60 2.36 -0.21 2.81
N LEU A 61 1.22 0.34 3.23
CA LEU A 61 1.09 1.31 4.31
C LEU A 61 0.07 0.77 5.31
N ARG A 62 0.52 0.56 6.56
CA ARG A 62 -0.38 0.16 7.62
C ARG A 62 -1.21 1.36 8.05
N GLN A 63 -2.53 1.26 7.92
CA GLN A 63 -3.43 2.23 8.53
C GLN A 63 -3.45 1.97 10.04
N VAL A 64 -3.08 3.00 10.80
CA VAL A 64 -3.26 3.04 12.25
C VAL A 64 -4.42 3.99 12.57
N PRO A 65 -5.16 3.78 13.67
CA PRO A 65 -6.13 4.77 14.13
C PRO A 65 -5.48 6.13 14.29
N LEU A 66 -6.17 7.19 13.89
CA LEU A 66 -5.75 8.53 14.26
C LEU A 66 -5.90 8.67 15.79
N PRO A 67 -4.92 9.26 16.47
CA PRO A 67 -5.07 9.53 17.90
C PRO A 67 -6.27 10.46 18.11
N VAL A 68 -7.13 10.09 19.05
CA VAL A 68 -8.14 10.99 19.60
C VAL A 68 -7.41 11.98 20.52
N HIS A 69 -7.46 13.27 20.18
CA HIS A 69 -6.78 14.42 20.82
C HIS A 69 -5.38 14.80 20.29
N GLY A 70 -5.22 16.11 20.05
CA GLY A 70 -4.17 16.76 19.25
C GLY A 70 -2.77 16.85 19.85
N GLU A 71 -2.42 16.02 20.83
CA GLU A 71 -1.13 16.11 21.54
C GLU A 71 -0.02 15.21 20.94
N TRP A 72 -0.37 14.29 20.04
CA TRP A 72 0.57 13.30 19.49
C TRP A 72 1.38 13.75 18.27
N PHE A 73 0.94 14.77 17.52
CA PHE A 73 1.68 15.23 16.33
C PHE A 73 3.06 15.82 16.68
N ALA A 74 3.27 16.27 17.92
CA ALA A 74 4.53 16.83 18.37
C ALA A 74 5.59 15.78 18.79
N SER A 75 5.20 14.51 18.98
CA SER A 75 6.07 13.47 19.57
C SER A 75 6.42 12.30 18.64
N MET A 76 5.85 12.21 17.44
CA MET A 76 6.16 11.13 16.49
C MET A 76 7.30 11.49 15.55
N THR A 77 8.28 10.59 15.43
CA THR A 77 9.37 10.72 14.44
C THR A 77 8.90 10.21 13.08
N PRO A 78 9.35 10.81 11.95
CA PRO A 78 8.99 10.37 10.60
C PRO A 78 9.22 8.87 10.32
N ALA A 79 10.17 8.24 11.02
CA ALA A 79 10.50 6.82 10.88
C ALA A 79 9.37 5.87 11.33
N GLN A 80 8.46 6.32 12.20
CA GLN A 80 7.37 5.49 12.71
C GLN A 80 6.20 5.35 11.71
N ASN A 81 6.15 6.19 10.67
CA ASN A 81 5.09 6.18 9.65
C ASN A 81 5.31 5.20 8.49
N TYR A 82 6.47 4.54 8.38
CA TYR A 82 6.86 3.83 7.15
C TYR A 82 7.34 2.39 7.31
N ARG A 83 7.18 1.77 8.48
CA ARG A 83 7.62 0.38 8.68
C ARG A 83 6.61 -0.62 8.11
N VAL A 84 6.84 -1.03 6.87
CA VAL A 84 6.50 -2.36 6.40
C VAL A 84 7.36 -3.33 7.22
N ALA A 85 6.71 -4.20 8.00
CA ALA A 85 7.40 -5.33 8.61
C ALA A 85 7.84 -6.26 7.46
N ALA A 86 9.16 -6.44 7.33
CA ALA A 86 9.72 -7.58 6.64
C ALA A 86 9.38 -8.87 7.39
#